data_AF-A0AA95MRB2-F1
#
_entry.id   AF-A0AA95MRB2-F1
#
_cell.length_a   1.000
_cell.length_b   1.000
_cell.length_c   1.000
_cell.angle_alpha   90.00
_cell.angle_beta   90.00
_cell.angle_gamma   90.00
#
_symmetry.space_group_name_H-M   'P 1'
#
loop_
_entity.id
_entity.type
_entity.pdbx_description
1 polymer ?
#
loop_
_entity_poly.entity_id
_entity_poly.type
_entity_poly.pdbx_seq_one_letter_code
_entity_poly.pdbx_strand_id
1 'polypeptide(L)'
;MNLIESKVIQTKFEKEIFIDEISNIELSGFQYPNKNIPYYEMMVGVDLMRIRNNEFYGTKKSYFGLRITEDLQSIVVFDPDQQSIFAVKNELEKQAAIELIDYLLIESPKFKELVRKMIYNNKQTNVVSDIEIQEHKAKLSVLEGLLNVPNLDVKIAVQKKKIAC
;
A
#
# COMPACT_ATOMS: atom_id res chain seq x y z
N MET A 1 -7.68 9.59 -25.81
CA MET A 1 -6.53 10.04 -25.02
C MET A 1 -6.90 9.74 -23.57
N ASN A 2 -6.33 8.71 -22.96
CA ASN A 2 -6.58 8.45 -21.53
C ASN A 2 -5.77 9.50 -20.77
N LEU A 3 -6.42 10.34 -19.97
CA LEU A 3 -5.69 11.20 -19.03
C LEU A 3 -4.98 10.28 -18.03
N ILE A 4 -3.69 10.50 -17.84
CA ILE A 4 -2.90 9.82 -16.82
C ILE A 4 -3.06 10.64 -15.54
N GLU A 5 -3.65 10.03 -14.51
CA GLU A 5 -3.77 10.63 -13.19
C GLU A 5 -2.41 10.63 -12.48
N SER A 6 -2.13 11.69 -11.74
CA SER A 6 -0.89 11.83 -10.97
C SER A 6 -1.13 12.59 -9.68
N LYS A 7 -0.30 12.31 -8.67
CA LYS A 7 -0.28 13.02 -7.39
C LYS A 7 1.12 13.55 -7.14
N VAL A 8 1.20 14.77 -6.61
CA VAL A 8 2.48 15.47 -6.39
C VAL A 8 2.64 15.77 -4.90
N ILE A 9 3.76 15.34 -4.34
CA ILE A 9 4.21 15.73 -3.01
C ILE A 9 5.34 16.74 -3.18
N GLN A 10 5.05 18.00 -2.83
CA GLN A 10 6.08 19.04 -2.79
C GLN A 10 6.84 18.93 -1.47
N THR A 11 8.12 18.57 -1.53
CA THR A 11 9.01 18.58 -0.37
C THR A 11 9.86 19.85 -0.36
N LYS A 12 10.57 20.08 0.75
CA LYS A 12 11.57 21.14 0.90
C LYS A 12 12.68 21.07 -0.14
N PHE A 13 13.01 19.88 -0.64
CA PHE A 13 14.18 19.68 -1.49
C PHE A 13 13.83 19.40 -2.95
N GLU A 14 12.64 18.84 -3.21
CA GLU A 14 12.24 18.30 -4.51
C GLU A 14 10.72 18.11 -4.61
N LYS A 15 10.23 17.84 -5.82
CA LYS A 15 8.89 17.32 -6.06
C LYS A 15 8.98 15.81 -6.23
N GLU A 16 8.18 15.08 -5.47
CA GLU A 16 7.95 13.66 -5.67
C GLU A 16 6.62 13.49 -6.41
N ILE A 17 6.62 12.81 -7.56
CA ILE A 17 5.44 12.66 -8.43
C ILE A 17 5.12 11.18 -8.54
N PHE A 18 3.93 10.81 -8.07
CA PHE A 18 3.34 9.51 -8.33
C PHE A 18 2.52 9.57 -9.63
N ILE A 19 2.73 8.60 -10.50
CA ILE A 19 1.92 8.40 -11.71
C ILE A 19 1.10 7.13 -11.52
N ASP A 20 -0.22 7.24 -11.70
CA ASP A 20 -1.16 6.14 -11.47
C ASP A 20 -1.10 5.11 -12.59
N GLU A 21 -0.08 4.26 -12.52
CA GLU A 21 0.18 3.14 -13.43
C GLU A 21 0.52 1.90 -12.62
N ILE A 22 0.11 0.73 -13.10
CA ILE A 22 0.34 -0.54 -12.38
C ILE A 22 1.83 -0.81 -12.17
N SER A 23 2.68 -0.43 -13.12
CA SER A 23 4.14 -0.60 -13.00
C SER A 23 4.74 0.15 -11.82
N ASN A 24 4.05 1.18 -11.31
CA ASN A 24 4.52 2.04 -10.24
C ASN A 24 3.94 1.63 -8.88
N ILE A 25 3.18 0.53 -8.82
CA ILE A 25 2.51 0.05 -7.61
C ILE A 25 2.96 -1.38 -7.35
N GLU A 26 3.38 -1.66 -6.13
CA GLU A 26 3.76 -2.99 -5.67
C GLU A 26 2.93 -3.39 -4.44
N LEU A 27 2.43 -4.63 -4.43
CA LEU A 27 1.85 -5.26 -3.25
C LEU A 27 2.68 -6.49 -2.90
N SER A 28 3.33 -6.48 -1.73
CA SER A 28 4.26 -7.53 -1.31
C SER A 28 4.23 -7.77 0.19
N GLY A 29 4.98 -8.78 0.66
CA GLY A 29 5.17 -9.04 2.08
C GLY A 29 3.88 -9.40 2.85
N PHE A 30 2.96 -10.17 2.23
CA PHE A 30 1.73 -10.60 2.89
C PHE A 30 2.06 -11.50 4.09
N GLN A 31 1.57 -11.15 5.28
CA GLN A 31 1.73 -11.89 6.53
C GLN A 31 0.36 -12.25 7.10
N TYR A 32 0.24 -13.50 7.55
CA TYR A 32 -0.96 -14.02 8.20
C TYR A 32 -0.93 -13.72 9.71
N PRO A 33 -2.12 -13.52 10.33
CA PRO A 33 -2.24 -13.37 11.77
C PRO A 33 -1.60 -14.53 12.52
N ASN A 34 -0.96 -14.22 13.64
CA ASN A 34 -0.41 -15.21 14.55
C ASN A 34 -0.54 -14.73 16.00
N LYS A 35 -0.08 -15.55 16.96
CA LYS A 35 -0.20 -15.26 18.40
C LYS A 35 0.38 -13.91 18.83
N ASN A 36 1.36 -13.36 18.10
CA ASN A 36 2.02 -12.11 18.41
C ASN A 36 1.47 -10.92 17.61
N ILE A 37 0.92 -11.18 16.42
CA ILE A 37 0.42 -10.17 15.49
C ILE A 37 -0.98 -10.62 15.04
N PRO A 38 -2.06 -10.15 15.70
CA PRO A 38 -3.44 -10.55 15.36
C PRO A 38 -4.00 -9.72 14.18
N TYR A 39 -3.18 -9.52 13.16
CA TYR A 39 -3.51 -8.72 11.97
C TYR A 39 -2.93 -9.38 10.74
N TYR A 40 -3.62 -9.24 9.60
CA TYR A 40 -2.96 -9.38 8.31
C TYR A 40 -2.07 -8.16 8.09
N GLU A 41 -0.82 -8.37 7.70
CA GLU A 41 0.08 -7.28 7.28
C GLU A 41 0.44 -7.43 5.80
N MET A 42 0.59 -6.31 5.10
CA MET A 42 1.24 -6.28 3.80
C MET A 42 1.90 -4.93 3.54
N MET A 43 2.86 -4.92 2.62
CA MET A 43 3.56 -3.73 2.18
C MET A 43 3.02 -3.24 0.84
N VAL A 44 2.84 -1.93 0.73
CA VAL A 44 2.51 -1.24 -0.52
C VAL A 44 3.68 -0.37 -0.92
N GLY A 45 4.26 -0.66 -2.08
CA GLY A 45 5.32 0.14 -2.68
C GLY A 45 4.75 1.07 -3.75
N VAL A 46 5.22 2.32 -3.77
CA VAL A 46 4.92 3.29 -4.82
C VAL A 46 6.20 3.88 -5.38
N ASP A 47 6.28 3.93 -6.71
CA ASP A 47 7.37 4.60 -7.41
C ASP A 47 7.09 6.09 -7.54
N LEU A 48 8.01 6.90 -7.02
CA LEU A 48 7.94 8.36 -7.02
C LEU A 48 9.04 8.92 -7.90
N MET A 49 8.65 9.60 -8.98
CA MET A 49 9.57 10.38 -9.80
C MET A 49 10.02 11.62 -9.03
N ARG A 50 11.32 11.88 -9.01
CA ARG A 50 11.90 12.99 -8.24
C ARG A 50 12.33 14.09 -9.20
N ILE A 51 11.78 15.29 -9.02
CA ILE A 51 12.15 16.48 -9.78
C ILE A 51 12.79 17.49 -8.84
N ARG A 52 14.04 17.88 -9.13
CA ARG A 52 14.79 18.88 -8.37
C ARG A 52 15.31 19.93 -9.33
N ASN A 53 15.13 21.21 -9.01
CA ASN A 53 15.52 22.33 -9.89
C ASN A 53 14.98 22.17 -11.33
N ASN A 54 13.76 21.64 -11.49
CA ASN A 54 13.12 21.31 -12.76
C ASN A 54 13.83 20.22 -13.61
N GLU A 55 14.74 19.46 -13.02
CA GLU A 55 15.42 18.33 -13.66
C GLU A 55 14.97 17.00 -13.05
N PHE A 56 14.90 15.96 -13.89
CA PHE A 56 14.59 14.61 -13.45
C PHE A 56 15.79 14.01 -12.71
N TYR A 57 15.59 13.69 -11.44
CA TYR A 57 16.61 13.19 -10.51
C TYR A 57 16.51 11.66 -10.29
N GLY A 58 15.65 10.99 -11.06
CA GLY A 58 15.41 9.55 -10.96
C GLY A 58 14.09 9.20 -10.27
N THR A 59 13.85 7.90 -10.15
CA THR A 59 12.68 7.34 -9.48
C THR A 59 13.10 6.68 -8.18
N LYS A 60 12.30 6.86 -7.12
CA LYS A 60 12.51 6.24 -5.82
C LYS A 60 11.27 5.45 -5.44
N LYS A 61 11.46 4.17 -5.15
CA LYS A 61 10.41 3.36 -4.53
C LYS A 61 10.30 3.70 -3.06
N SER A 62 9.08 3.97 -2.61
CA SER A 62 8.77 4.26 -1.20
C SER A 62 7.63 3.36 -0.74
N TYR A 63 7.61 3.02 0.55
CA TYR A 63 6.70 2.03 1.09
C TYR A 63 5.86 2.59 2.24
N PHE A 64 4.65 2.05 2.36
CA PHE A 64 3.85 2.09 3.57
C PHE A 64 3.27 0.70 3.83
N GLY A 65 2.90 0.42 5.07
CA GLY A 65 2.31 -0.85 5.46
C GLY A 65 0.81 -0.75 5.64
N LEU A 66 0.10 -1.85 5.42
CA LEU A 66 -1.31 -2.04 5.78
C LEU A 66 -1.41 -3.11 6.86
N ARG A 67 -2.14 -2.80 7.93
CA ARG A 67 -2.65 -3.74 8.93
C ARG A 67 -4.14 -3.88 8.74
N ILE A 68 -4.62 -5.10 8.64
CA ILE A 68 -6.03 -5.39 8.44
C ILE A 68 -6.47 -6.35 9.55
N THR A 69 -7.54 -5.99 10.25
CA THR A 69 -8.11 -6.82 11.31
C THR A 69 -8.59 -8.17 10.77
N GLU A 70 -8.63 -9.20 11.60
CA GLU A 70 -9.06 -10.54 11.18
C GLU A 70 -10.49 -10.58 10.61
N ASP A 71 -11.37 -9.71 11.12
CA ASP A 71 -12.74 -9.53 10.66
C ASP A 71 -12.87 -8.69 9.38
N LEU A 72 -11.74 -8.18 8.86
CA LEU A 72 -11.64 -7.34 7.67
C LEU A 72 -12.45 -6.04 7.74
N GLN A 73 -12.79 -5.55 8.94
CA GLN A 73 -13.59 -4.34 9.11
C GLN A 73 -12.76 -3.05 9.20
N SER A 74 -11.48 -3.16 9.55
CA SER A 74 -10.61 -2.00 9.69
C SER A 74 -9.27 -2.18 8.99
N ILE A 75 -8.79 -1.08 8.41
CA ILE A 75 -7.45 -0.97 7.84
C ILE A 75 -6.71 0.13 8.57
N VAL A 76 -5.50 -0.18 9.03
CA VAL A 76 -4.57 0.77 9.61
C VAL A 76 -3.33 0.87 8.73
N VAL A 77 -3.02 2.09 8.28
CA VAL A 77 -1.78 2.38 7.55
C VAL A 77 -0.65 2.52 8.57
N PHE A 78 0.49 1.85 8.38
CA PHE A 78 1.64 1.97 9.28
C PHE A 78 2.92 2.40 8.55
N ASP A 79 3.84 2.97 9.31
CA ASP A 79 5.13 3.45 8.81
C ASP A 79 6.19 2.34 8.92
N PRO A 80 6.76 1.85 7.80
CA PRO A 80 7.81 0.84 7.85
C PRO A 80 9.16 1.45 8.27
N ASP A 81 10.01 0.63 8.88
CA ASP A 81 11.33 1.09 9.36
C ASP A 81 12.29 1.46 8.22
N GLN A 82 12.08 0.91 7.03
CA GLN A 82 12.93 1.13 5.86
C GLN A 82 12.12 1.61 4.67
N GLN A 83 12.74 2.48 3.87
CA GLN A 83 12.20 3.01 2.62
C GLN A 83 10.79 3.62 2.77
N SER A 84 10.48 4.11 3.96
CA SER A 84 9.21 4.74 4.28
C SER A 84 8.89 5.91 3.34
N ILE A 85 7.63 5.99 2.91
CA ILE A 85 7.07 7.15 2.21
C ILE A 85 7.05 8.40 3.10
N PHE A 86 7.04 8.25 4.42
CA PHE A 86 7.08 9.34 5.41
C PHE A 86 8.50 9.74 5.82
N ALA A 87 9.52 8.98 5.39
CA ALA A 87 10.91 9.24 5.76
C ALA A 87 11.33 10.66 5.36
N VAL A 88 12.06 11.34 6.26
CA VAL A 88 12.61 12.70 6.11
C VAL A 88 11.59 13.80 5.77
N LYS A 89 10.29 13.52 5.89
CA LYS A 89 9.21 14.48 5.63
C LYS A 89 8.83 15.26 6.89
N ASN A 90 8.51 16.55 6.72
CA ASN A 90 7.84 17.37 7.72
C ASN A 90 6.32 17.09 7.75
N GLU A 91 5.58 17.72 8.66
CA GLU A 91 4.15 17.41 8.83
C GLU A 91 3.27 17.71 7.61
N LEU A 92 3.54 18.81 6.87
CA LEU A 92 2.81 19.12 5.64
C LEU A 92 3.11 18.10 4.54
N GLU A 93 4.37 17.70 4.42
CA GLU A 93 4.82 16.68 3.46
C GLU A 93 4.24 15.30 3.80
N LYS A 94 4.13 14.96 5.09
CA LYS A 94 3.45 13.74 5.54
C LYS A 94 1.96 13.78 5.21
N GLN A 95 1.29 14.92 5.38
CA GLN A 95 -0.12 15.05 5.02
C GLN A 95 -0.34 14.82 3.52
N ALA A 96 0.54 15.35 2.66
CA ALA A 96 0.48 15.07 1.22
C ALA A 96 0.74 13.59 0.89
N ALA A 97 1.63 12.92 1.64
CA ALA A 97 1.83 11.47 1.51
C ALA A 97 0.59 10.67 1.95
N ILE A 98 -0.10 11.13 3.00
CA ILE A 98 -1.37 10.57 3.47
C ILE A 98 -2.45 10.69 2.38
N GLU A 99 -2.59 11.87 1.76
CA GLU A 99 -3.54 12.09 0.66
C GLU A 99 -3.26 11.19 -0.55
N LEU A 100 -1.98 10.93 -0.87
CA LEU A 100 -1.61 9.94 -1.89
C LEU A 100 -2.05 8.52 -1.50
N ILE A 101 -1.87 8.13 -0.24
CA ILE A 101 -2.29 6.80 0.24
C ILE A 101 -3.81 6.66 0.17
N ASP A 102 -4.56 7.68 0.59
CA ASP A 102 -6.03 7.70 0.49
C ASP A 102 -6.48 7.55 -0.95
N TYR A 103 -5.93 8.36 -1.85
CA TYR A 103 -6.19 8.23 -3.28
C TYR A 103 -5.90 6.80 -3.77
N LEU A 104 -4.74 6.24 -3.42
CA LEU A 104 -4.35 4.92 -3.89
C LEU A 104 -5.31 3.82 -3.43
N LEU A 105 -5.72 3.84 -2.17
CA LEU A 105 -6.56 2.80 -1.59
C LEU A 105 -8.05 2.94 -1.97
N ILE A 106 -8.53 4.16 -2.15
CA ILE A 106 -9.95 4.46 -2.36
C ILE A 106 -10.27 4.67 -3.83
N GLU A 107 -9.49 5.50 -4.52
CA GLU A 107 -9.85 6.07 -5.83
C GLU A 107 -9.05 5.48 -7.00
N SER A 108 -7.79 5.07 -6.82
CA SER A 108 -6.90 4.67 -7.92
C SER A 108 -7.47 3.49 -8.71
N PRO A 109 -7.85 3.68 -10.00
CA PRO A 109 -8.29 2.58 -10.85
C PRO A 109 -7.17 1.55 -11.06
N LYS A 110 -5.90 1.96 -11.08
CA LYS A 110 -4.77 1.05 -11.32
C LYS A 110 -4.44 0.20 -10.11
N PHE A 111 -4.59 0.73 -8.90
CA PHE A 111 -4.53 -0.07 -7.69
C PHE A 111 -5.60 -1.16 -7.70
N LYS A 112 -6.86 -0.80 -8.02
CA LYS A 112 -7.96 -1.78 -8.13
C LYS A 112 -7.72 -2.80 -9.24
N GLU A 113 -7.15 -2.39 -10.37
CA GLU A 113 -6.75 -3.30 -11.45
C GLU A 113 -5.67 -4.29 -10.99
N LEU A 114 -4.64 -3.81 -10.28
CA LEU A 114 -3.59 -4.65 -9.68
C LEU A 114 -4.18 -5.68 -8.71
N VAL A 115 -5.04 -5.24 -7.79
CA VAL A 115 -5.70 -6.13 -6.82
C VAL A 115 -6.54 -7.19 -7.53
N ARG A 116 -7.31 -6.83 -8.57
CA ARG A 116 -8.07 -7.80 -9.39
C ARG A 116 -7.17 -8.83 -10.07
N LYS A 117 -6.01 -8.41 -10.61
CA LYS A 117 -5.02 -9.33 -11.19
C LYS A 117 -4.48 -10.29 -10.13
N MET A 118 -4.18 -9.81 -8.93
CA MET A 118 -3.73 -10.65 -7.82
C MET A 118 -4.80 -11.66 -7.38
N ILE A 119 -6.07 -11.25 -7.31
CA ILE A 119 -7.20 -12.15 -7.04
C ILE A 119 -7.31 -13.24 -8.10
N TYR A 120 -7.24 -12.86 -9.38
CA TYR A 120 -7.27 -13.82 -10.48
C TYR A 120 -6.14 -14.84 -10.36
N ASN A 121 -4.90 -14.38 -10.16
CA ASN A 121 -3.74 -15.26 -10.00
C ASN A 121 -3.87 -16.17 -8.78
N ASN A 122 -4.37 -15.64 -7.64
CA ASN A 122 -4.58 -16.44 -6.43
C ASN A 122 -5.61 -17.57 -6.66
N LYS A 123 -6.69 -17.30 -7.41
CA LYS A 123 -7.73 -18.29 -7.78
C LYS A 123 -7.22 -19.38 -8.74
N GLN A 124 -6.18 -19.10 -9.51
CA GLN A 124 -5.56 -20.07 -10.44
C GLN A 124 -4.43 -20.89 -9.80
N THR A 125 -4.07 -20.59 -8.54
CA THR A 125 -2.95 -21.28 -7.88
C THR A 125 -3.38 -22.68 -7.42
N ASN A 126 -2.63 -23.71 -7.83
CA ASN A 126 -2.81 -25.06 -7.33
C ASN A 126 -2.23 -25.17 -5.92
N VAL A 127 -3.09 -25.47 -4.95
CA VAL A 127 -2.75 -25.72 -3.54
C VAL A 127 -2.97 -27.19 -3.21
N VAL A 128 -2.10 -27.78 -2.38
CA VAL A 128 -2.09 -29.24 -2.15
C VAL A 128 -2.34 -29.58 -0.68
N SER A 129 -1.91 -28.72 0.24
CA SER A 129 -2.11 -28.92 1.68
C SER A 129 -3.27 -28.09 2.25
N ASP A 130 -3.85 -28.57 3.35
CA ASP A 130 -4.91 -27.86 4.07
C ASP A 130 -4.45 -26.46 4.54
N ILE A 131 -3.18 -26.33 4.94
CA ILE A 131 -2.60 -25.05 5.37
C ILE A 131 -2.58 -24.06 4.20
N GLU A 132 -2.05 -24.48 3.05
CA GLU A 132 -2.03 -23.64 1.84
C GLU A 132 -3.44 -23.25 1.40
N ILE A 133 -4.42 -24.15 1.51
CA ILE A 133 -5.82 -23.86 1.20
C ILE A 133 -6.35 -22.74 2.09
N GLN A 134 -6.07 -22.78 3.40
CA GLN A 134 -6.52 -21.74 4.33
C GLN A 134 -5.82 -20.41 4.07
N GLU A 135 -4.51 -20.44 3.86
CA GLU A 135 -3.71 -19.26 3.54
C GLU A 135 -4.16 -18.60 2.22
N HIS A 136 -4.50 -19.39 1.21
CA HIS A 136 -5.05 -18.88 -0.05
C HIS A 136 -6.42 -18.24 0.14
N LYS A 137 -7.33 -18.90 0.86
CA LYS A 137 -8.66 -18.35 1.16
C LYS A 137 -8.54 -17.03 1.94
N ALA A 138 -7.72 -16.99 2.98
CA ALA A 138 -7.54 -15.79 3.79
C ALA A 138 -6.95 -14.62 2.97
N LYS A 139 -5.92 -14.90 2.15
CA LYS A 139 -5.34 -13.89 1.24
C LYS A 139 -6.36 -13.38 0.23
N LEU A 140 -7.19 -14.27 -0.31
CA LEU A 140 -8.26 -13.89 -1.22
C LEU A 140 -9.27 -12.95 -0.54
N SER A 141 -9.72 -13.28 0.68
CA SER A 141 -10.64 -12.43 1.43
C SER A 141 -10.06 -11.04 1.72
N VAL A 142 -8.77 -10.95 2.07
CA VAL A 142 -8.08 -9.67 2.25
C VAL A 142 -8.05 -8.87 0.95
N LEU A 143 -7.68 -9.49 -0.17
CA LEU A 143 -7.63 -8.80 -1.46
C LEU A 143 -9.03 -8.33 -1.93
N GLU A 144 -10.07 -9.14 -1.68
CA GLU A 144 -11.46 -8.75 -1.97
C GLU A 144 -11.90 -7.58 -1.07
N GLY A 145 -11.48 -7.55 0.20
CA GLY A 145 -11.65 -6.41 1.10
C GLY A 145 -10.98 -5.13 0.56
N LEU A 146 -9.77 -5.23 0.00
CA LEU A 146 -9.07 -4.09 -0.61
C LEU A 146 -9.77 -3.51 -1.85
N LEU A 147 -10.68 -4.25 -2.48
CA LEU A 147 -11.52 -3.67 -3.53
C LEU A 147 -12.63 -2.79 -2.96
N ASN A 148 -13.06 -3.04 -1.72
CA ASN A 148 -14.19 -2.39 -1.05
C ASN A 148 -13.80 -1.45 0.10
N VAL A 149 -12.55 -0.95 0.10
CA VAL A 149 -12.01 -0.01 1.10
C VAL A 149 -12.91 1.18 1.45
N PRO A 150 -13.67 1.81 0.54
CA PRO A 150 -14.58 2.90 0.90
C PRO A 150 -15.60 2.54 2.00
N ASN A 151 -15.87 1.25 2.20
CA ASN A 151 -16.79 0.74 3.23
C ASN A 151 -16.07 0.28 4.51
N LEU A 152 -14.76 0.48 4.62
CA LEU A 152 -13.94 0.09 5.77
C LEU A 152 -13.61 1.30 6.64
N ASP A 153 -13.43 1.07 7.95
CA ASP A 153 -12.88 2.09 8.86
C ASP A 153 -11.36 2.19 8.60
N VAL A 154 -10.98 3.11 7.69
CA VAL A 154 -9.58 3.41 7.35
C VAL A 154 -9.04 4.41 8.37
N LYS A 155 -8.19 3.92 9.26
CA LYS A 155 -7.45 4.75 10.21
C LYS A 155 -6.04 4.92 9.71
N ILE A 156 -5.73 6.12 9.25
CA ILE A 156 -4.35 6.50 8.93
C ILE A 156 -3.67 6.90 10.23
N ALA A 157 -3.31 5.90 11.03
CA ALA A 157 -2.49 6.10 12.20
C ALA A 157 -1.06 5.78 11.80
N VAL A 158 -0.23 6.80 11.54
CA VAL A 158 1.21 6.64 11.27
C VAL A 158 1.89 6.06 12.52
N GLN A 159 1.71 4.76 12.73
CA GLN A 159 2.26 4.00 13.83
C GLN A 159 3.59 3.44 13.37
N LYS A 160 4.66 3.79 14.07
CA LYS A 160 5.92 3.05 13.92
C LYS A 160 5.69 1.62 14.36
N LYS A 161 6.26 0.65 13.65
CA LYS A 161 6.29 -0.75 14.10
C LYS A 161 7.04 -0.78 15.44
N LYS A 162 6.33 -0.97 16.56
CA LYS A 162 7.00 -1.31 17.82
C LYS A 162 7.53 -2.73 17.64
N ILE A 163 8.82 -2.85 17.35
CA ILE A 163 9.53 -4.12 17.53
C ILE A 163 9.59 -4.33 19.04
N ALA A 164 8.89 -5.36 19.53
CA ALA A 164 9.13 -5.83 20.90
C ALA A 164 10.57 -6.36 20.93
N CYS A 165 11.46 -5.65 21.64
CA CYS A 165 12.76 -6.17 22.05
C CYS A 165 12.59 -7.13 23.23
#